data_AF-A0A2V9ESD5-F1
#
_entry.id   AF-A0A2V9ESD5-F1
#
_cell.length_a   1.000
_cell.length_b   1.000
_cell.length_c   1.000
_cell.angle_alpha   90.00
_cell.angle_beta   90.00
_cell.angle_gamma   90.00
#
_symmetry.space_group_name_H-M   'P 1'
#
loop_
_entity.id
_entity.type
_entity.pdbx_description
1 polymer ?
#
loop_
_entity_poly.entity_id
_entity_poly.type
_entity_poly.pdbx_seq_one_letter_code
_entity_poly.pdbx_strand_id
1 'polypeptide(L)'
;MAQTLEDVIECQRLRYLVFNCELGEGLDGSSLWGLDRDRFDFVCDHLTYRMQTGYRAKGNLGYYGEQFFDFSPFEPMRSEVLELGRACVHEQYRNTSVLHMLWKGIVRYARSCGARYLIGCSSLSSQDENEGIALYESLREKYFVAPSLRTLPVEGRRCKPSGAQAQPPRPPRLFQAYLDISARVCGPLAIDREFKTIDFLTLVDLQALPDRVRKRFF
;
A
#
# COMPACT_ATOMS: atom_id res chain seq x y z
N MET A 1 -14.68 -4.11 10.01
CA MET A 1 -14.73 -2.79 9.35
C MET A 1 -15.27 -1.84 10.39
N ALA A 2 -14.67 -0.67 10.53
CA ALA A 2 -15.13 0.38 11.42
C ALA A 2 -16.53 0.85 10.99
N GLN A 3 -17.44 0.96 11.94
CA GLN A 3 -18.82 1.40 11.74
C GLN A 3 -19.13 2.70 12.50
N THR A 4 -18.34 3.00 13.52
CA THR A 4 -18.48 4.21 14.34
C THR A 4 -17.23 5.08 14.29
N LEU A 5 -17.32 6.30 14.82
CA LEU A 5 -16.15 7.17 14.97
C LEU A 5 -15.14 6.57 15.94
N GLU A 6 -15.61 5.92 17.00
CA GLU A 6 -14.79 5.21 17.98
C GLU A 6 -13.97 4.11 17.30
N ASP A 7 -14.57 3.32 16.39
CA ASP A 7 -13.84 2.29 15.64
C ASP A 7 -12.72 2.89 14.78
N VAL A 8 -12.97 4.05 14.16
CA VAL A 8 -11.96 4.76 13.36
C VAL A 8 -10.82 5.25 14.25
N ILE A 9 -11.13 5.80 15.44
CA ILE A 9 -10.13 6.23 16.42
C ILE A 9 -9.28 5.04 16.88
N GLU A 10 -9.87 3.87 17.12
CA GLU A 10 -9.10 2.66 17.46
C GLU A 10 -8.19 2.20 16.32
N CYS A 11 -8.64 2.31 15.06
CA CYS A 11 -7.79 2.07 13.90
C CYS A 11 -6.62 3.08 13.82
N GLN A 12 -6.87 4.36 14.09
CA GLN A 12 -5.84 5.41 14.14
C GLN A 12 -4.82 5.19 15.27
N ARG A 13 -5.29 4.75 16.44
CA ARG A 13 -4.44 4.41 17.58
C ARG A 13 -3.58 3.19 17.28
N LEU A 14 -4.15 2.15 16.68
CA LEU A 14 -3.39 0.97 16.25
C LEU A 14 -2.29 1.36 15.25
N ARG A 15 -2.62 2.19 14.26
CA ARG A 15 -1.64 2.70 13.29
C ARG A 15 -0.52 3.47 13.97
N TYR A 16 -0.84 4.35 14.93
CA TYR A 16 0.17 5.06 15.72
C TYR A 16 1.12 4.12 16.45
N LEU A 17 0.57 3.12 17.16
CA LEU A 17 1.38 2.14 17.89
C LEU A 17 2.33 1.37 16.96
N VAL A 18 1.86 0.98 15.78
CA VAL A 18 2.68 0.23 14.82
C VAL A 18 3.68 1.13 14.10
N PHE A 19 3.24 2.21 13.46
CA PHE A 19 4.11 3.03 12.63
C PHE A 19 5.07 3.88 13.48
N ASN A 20 4.55 4.63 14.45
CA ASN A 20 5.36 5.55 15.25
C ASN A 20 6.10 4.86 16.38
N CYS A 21 5.41 4.05 17.20
CA CYS A 21 6.03 3.50 18.41
C CYS A 21 6.93 2.30 18.13
N GLU A 22 6.54 1.42 17.20
CA GLU A 22 7.28 0.20 16.93
C GLU A 22 8.29 0.36 15.78
N LEU A 23 7.85 0.85 14.61
CA LEU A 23 8.71 0.93 13.43
C LEU A 23 9.58 2.20 13.39
N GLY A 24 9.28 3.21 14.21
CA GLY A 24 9.94 4.52 14.15
C GLY A 24 9.61 5.31 12.88
N GLU A 25 8.58 4.89 12.17
CA GLU A 25 8.00 5.51 10.98
C GLU A 25 6.80 6.41 11.36
N GLY A 26 6.02 6.83 10.37
CA GLY A 26 4.76 7.54 10.61
C GLY A 26 4.90 9.05 10.77
N LEU A 27 3.75 9.72 10.89
CA LEU A 27 3.66 11.18 10.85
C LEU A 27 4.21 11.79 12.15
N ASP A 28 5.03 12.83 12.05
CA ASP A 28 5.65 13.46 13.23
C ASP A 28 4.61 14.03 14.20
N GLY A 29 3.48 14.53 13.68
CA GLY A 29 2.38 15.08 14.48
C GLY A 29 1.53 14.05 15.23
N SER A 30 1.69 12.75 14.97
CA SER A 30 0.86 11.70 15.57
C SER A 30 1.09 11.54 17.08
N SER A 31 2.30 11.85 17.55
CA SER A 31 2.67 11.79 18.97
C SER A 31 1.85 12.72 19.86
N LEU A 32 1.36 13.85 19.32
CA LEU A 32 0.57 14.84 20.07
C LEU A 32 -0.76 14.26 20.58
N TRP A 33 -1.35 13.34 19.83
CA TRP A 33 -2.67 12.77 20.12
C TRP A 33 -2.64 11.26 20.35
N GLY A 34 -1.51 10.60 20.10
CA GLY A 34 -1.40 9.15 20.07
C GLY A 34 -2.20 8.50 18.93
N LEU A 35 -2.34 9.21 17.79
CA LEU A 35 -3.16 8.82 16.65
C LEU A 35 -2.43 9.09 15.33
N ASP A 36 -2.30 8.06 14.47
CA ASP A 36 -1.91 8.21 13.07
C ASP A 36 -3.17 8.58 12.31
N ARG A 37 -3.29 9.87 11.97
CA ARG A 37 -4.43 10.37 11.21
C ARG A 37 -3.98 11.34 10.12
N ASP A 38 -4.66 11.27 8.98
CA ASP A 38 -4.52 12.24 7.91
C ASP A 38 -5.88 12.58 7.27
N ARG A 39 -5.87 13.46 6.28
CA ARG A 39 -7.08 13.94 5.59
C ARG A 39 -7.87 12.83 4.87
N PHE A 40 -7.27 11.70 4.53
CA PHE A 40 -7.96 10.60 3.86
C PHE A 40 -8.82 9.79 4.83
N ASP A 41 -8.60 9.89 6.15
CA ASP A 41 -9.39 9.13 7.12
C ASP A 41 -10.88 9.51 7.12
N PHE A 42 -11.21 10.72 6.68
CA PHE A 42 -12.60 11.19 6.49
C PHE A 42 -13.29 10.55 5.28
N VAL A 43 -12.53 10.06 4.32
CA VAL A 43 -13.06 9.56 3.04
C VAL A 43 -12.96 8.05 2.94
N CYS A 44 -11.97 7.43 3.59
CA CYS A 44 -11.72 6.00 3.49
C CYS A 44 -12.59 5.18 4.45
N ASP A 45 -12.83 3.92 4.08
CA ASP A 45 -13.34 2.93 5.01
C ASP A 45 -12.16 2.29 5.77
N HIS A 46 -12.40 1.90 7.02
CA HIS A 46 -11.34 1.46 7.92
C HIS A 46 -11.50 0.00 8.36
N LEU A 47 -10.39 -0.70 8.33
CA LEU A 47 -10.08 -1.96 8.99
C LEU A 47 -8.67 -1.76 9.59
N THR A 48 -7.96 -2.83 9.92
CA THR A 48 -6.49 -2.84 10.00
C THR A 48 -5.79 -2.39 8.70
N TYR A 49 -6.57 -2.16 7.63
CA TYR A 49 -6.21 -1.48 6.40
C TYR A 49 -7.13 -0.27 6.21
N ARG A 50 -6.61 0.79 5.61
CA ARG A 50 -7.41 1.86 5.04
C ARG A 50 -7.77 1.53 3.59
N MET A 51 -9.02 1.71 3.21
CA MET A 51 -9.55 1.29 1.91
C MET A 51 -10.37 2.39 1.22
N GLN A 52 -10.18 2.58 -0.08
CA GLN A 52 -10.88 3.61 -0.84
C GLN A 52 -11.15 3.20 -2.29
N THR A 53 -12.41 3.28 -2.73
CA THR A 53 -12.76 2.99 -4.13
C THR A 53 -12.36 4.13 -5.05
N GLY A 54 -12.13 3.82 -6.33
CA GLY A 54 -11.79 4.85 -7.31
C GLY A 54 -12.86 5.92 -7.54
N TYR A 55 -14.14 5.58 -7.30
CA TYR A 55 -15.23 6.56 -7.27
C TYR A 55 -15.06 7.55 -6.11
N ARG A 56 -14.79 7.06 -4.89
CA ARG A 56 -14.55 7.93 -3.71
C ARG A 56 -13.30 8.77 -3.91
N ALA A 57 -12.23 8.23 -4.50
CA ALA A 57 -11.05 9.00 -4.88
C ALA A 57 -11.38 10.16 -5.82
N LYS A 58 -12.06 9.89 -6.93
CA LYS A 58 -12.42 10.94 -7.91
C LYS A 58 -13.30 12.05 -7.35
N GLY A 59 -14.22 11.70 -6.44
CA GLY A 59 -15.15 12.67 -5.83
C GLY A 59 -14.57 13.46 -4.67
N ASN A 60 -13.35 13.17 -4.20
CA ASN A 60 -12.79 13.78 -2.99
C ASN A 60 -11.33 14.23 -3.22
N LEU A 61 -10.37 13.57 -2.57
CA LEU A 61 -8.97 14.02 -2.48
C LEU A 61 -8.03 13.33 -3.49
N GLY A 62 -8.58 12.57 -4.43
CA GLY A 62 -7.80 11.61 -5.22
C GLY A 62 -7.48 10.34 -4.43
N TYR A 63 -6.58 9.53 -4.98
CA TYR A 63 -5.94 8.43 -4.26
C TYR A 63 -4.81 8.96 -3.36
N TYR A 64 -4.48 8.25 -2.28
CA TYR A 64 -3.26 8.54 -1.51
C TYR A 64 -2.01 8.40 -2.41
N GLY A 65 -1.97 7.35 -3.23
CA GLY A 65 -0.87 7.09 -4.15
C GLY A 65 -0.66 8.19 -5.21
N GLU A 66 -1.68 8.99 -5.55
CA GLU A 66 -1.56 10.12 -6.48
C GLU A 66 -0.61 11.22 -5.95
N GLN A 67 -0.35 11.24 -4.63
CA GLN A 67 0.64 12.14 -4.04
C GLN A 67 2.09 11.74 -4.36
N PHE A 68 2.29 10.52 -4.87
CA PHE A 68 3.60 9.90 -5.10
C PHE A 68 3.81 9.48 -6.55
N PHE A 69 2.75 9.05 -7.26
CA PHE A 69 2.83 8.50 -8.61
C PHE A 69 1.79 9.12 -9.54
N ASP A 70 2.09 9.10 -10.85
CA ASP A 70 1.13 9.48 -11.87
C ASP A 70 0.06 8.39 -12.06
N PHE A 71 -1.21 8.68 -11.75
CA PHE A 71 -2.29 7.71 -11.89
C PHE A 71 -2.98 7.72 -13.27
N SER A 72 -2.52 8.55 -14.21
CA SER A 72 -3.05 8.60 -15.58
C SER A 72 -3.21 7.21 -16.24
N PRO A 73 -2.26 6.25 -16.10
CA PRO A 73 -2.40 4.90 -16.66
C PRO A 73 -3.56 4.08 -16.08
N PHE A 74 -4.03 4.41 -14.89
CA PHE A 74 -5.08 3.69 -14.16
C PHE A 74 -6.47 4.33 -14.30
N GLU A 75 -6.56 5.55 -14.85
CA GLU A 75 -7.83 6.23 -15.08
C GLU A 75 -8.86 5.41 -15.87
N PRO A 76 -8.49 4.69 -16.95
CA PRO A 76 -9.46 3.89 -17.71
C PRO A 76 -10.13 2.79 -16.89
N MET A 77 -9.48 2.32 -15.82
CA MET A 77 -9.99 1.26 -14.95
C MET A 77 -10.41 1.75 -13.56
N ARG A 78 -10.46 3.06 -13.33
CA ARG A 78 -10.72 3.67 -12.02
C ARG A 78 -11.98 3.14 -11.34
N SER A 79 -13.05 2.87 -12.08
CA SER A 79 -14.30 2.32 -11.54
C SER A 79 -14.15 0.94 -10.92
N GLU A 80 -13.08 0.21 -11.26
CA GLU A 80 -12.79 -1.15 -10.78
C GLU A 80 -11.61 -1.19 -9.80
N VAL A 81 -11.11 -0.04 -9.34
CA VAL A 81 -9.95 0.06 -8.45
C VAL A 81 -10.38 0.24 -7.00
N LEU A 82 -9.74 -0.53 -6.12
CA LEU A 82 -9.74 -0.33 -4.68
C LEU A 82 -8.31 -0.03 -4.21
N GLU A 83 -8.08 1.18 -3.71
CA GLU A 83 -6.83 1.53 -3.05
C GLU A 83 -6.78 0.97 -1.63
N LEU A 84 -5.65 0.39 -1.26
CA LEU A 84 -5.32 -0.13 0.06
C LEU A 84 -4.10 0.59 0.60
N GLY A 85 -4.13 0.96 1.88
CA GLY A 85 -2.99 1.58 2.55
C GLY A 85 -3.04 1.42 4.07
N ARG A 86 -2.03 1.97 4.75
CA ARG A 86 -1.92 1.98 6.22
C ARG A 86 -2.17 0.60 6.86
N ALA A 87 -1.64 -0.45 6.23
CA ALA A 87 -1.78 -1.82 6.69
C ALA A 87 -1.01 -2.02 8.01
N CYS A 88 -1.72 -2.35 9.09
CA CYS A 88 -1.12 -2.53 10.41
C CYS A 88 -1.84 -3.65 11.18
N VAL A 89 -1.06 -4.49 11.87
CA VAL A 89 -1.60 -5.52 12.77
C VAL A 89 -0.82 -5.41 14.06
N HIS A 90 -1.51 -5.43 15.20
CA HIS A 90 -0.87 -5.40 16.51
C HIS A 90 0.07 -6.61 16.67
N GLU A 91 1.26 -6.41 17.24
CA GLU A 91 2.35 -7.41 17.29
C GLU A 91 1.90 -8.80 17.76
N GLN A 92 1.12 -8.86 18.84
CA GLN A 92 0.58 -10.09 19.43
C GLN A 92 -0.31 -10.91 18.48
N TYR A 93 -0.82 -10.31 17.41
CA TYR A 93 -1.74 -10.94 16.46
C TYR A 93 -1.12 -11.14 15.07
N ARG A 94 0.18 -10.86 14.91
CA ARG A 94 0.88 -11.04 13.62
C ARG A 94 1.17 -12.50 13.35
N ASN A 95 0.22 -13.16 12.69
CA ASN A 95 0.40 -14.50 12.19
C ASN A 95 -0.27 -14.68 10.83
N THR A 96 0.08 -15.78 10.16
CA THR A 96 -0.41 -16.08 8.81
C THR A 96 -1.94 -16.24 8.77
N SER A 97 -2.55 -16.77 9.82
CA SER A 97 -4.01 -16.96 9.91
C SER A 97 -4.75 -15.62 9.93
N VAL A 98 -4.28 -14.66 10.73
CA VAL A 98 -4.84 -13.30 10.77
C VAL A 98 -4.68 -12.63 9.41
N LEU A 99 -3.50 -12.72 8.78
CA LEU A 99 -3.28 -12.14 7.44
C LEU A 99 -4.25 -12.71 6.39
N HIS A 100 -4.49 -14.03 6.39
CA HIS A 100 -5.47 -14.62 5.47
C HIS A 100 -6.89 -14.15 5.73
N MET A 101 -7.28 -14.04 7.01
CA MET A 101 -8.61 -13.56 7.37
C MET A 101 -8.82 -12.12 6.91
N LEU A 102 -7.79 -11.27 7.07
CA LEU A 102 -7.79 -9.91 6.55
C LEU A 102 -7.94 -9.87 5.04
N TRP A 103 -7.15 -10.65 4.30
CA TRP A 103 -7.26 -10.73 2.84
C TRP A 103 -8.61 -11.27 2.36
N LYS A 104 -9.20 -12.27 3.04
CA LYS A 104 -10.58 -12.70 2.77
C LYS A 104 -11.58 -11.56 2.95
N GLY A 105 -11.42 -10.78 4.03
CA GLY A 105 -12.24 -9.59 4.27
C GLY A 105 -12.09 -8.55 3.17
N ILE A 106 -10.86 -8.25 2.76
CA ILE A 106 -10.56 -7.30 1.68
C ILE A 106 -11.12 -7.79 0.35
N VAL A 107 -10.95 -9.06 -0.01
CA VAL A 107 -11.53 -9.64 -1.25
C VAL A 107 -13.05 -9.55 -1.24
N ARG A 108 -13.69 -9.88 -0.11
CA ARG A 108 -15.15 -9.75 0.02
C ARG A 108 -15.60 -8.30 -0.15
N TYR A 109 -14.88 -7.35 0.46
CA TYR A 109 -15.18 -5.93 0.33
C TYR A 109 -14.98 -5.45 -1.12
N ALA A 110 -13.86 -5.81 -1.75
CA ALA A 110 -13.57 -5.51 -3.15
C ALA A 110 -14.69 -6.01 -4.08
N ARG A 111 -15.16 -7.25 -3.90
CA ARG A 111 -16.31 -7.78 -4.66
C ARG A 111 -17.60 -6.99 -4.42
N SER A 112 -17.85 -6.56 -3.18
CA SER A 112 -19.06 -5.79 -2.83
C SER A 112 -19.10 -4.41 -3.48
N CYS A 113 -17.94 -3.81 -3.77
CA CYS A 113 -17.84 -2.52 -4.46
C CYS A 113 -17.52 -2.64 -5.95
N GLY A 114 -17.53 -3.86 -6.52
CA GLY A 114 -17.26 -4.10 -7.93
C GLY A 114 -15.79 -3.91 -8.34
N ALA A 115 -14.86 -3.90 -7.38
CA ALA A 115 -13.45 -3.76 -7.67
C ALA A 115 -12.84 -5.05 -8.23
N ARG A 116 -12.06 -4.91 -9.30
CA ARG A 116 -11.19 -5.93 -9.89
C ARG A 116 -9.74 -5.77 -9.45
N TYR A 117 -9.29 -4.53 -9.27
CA TYR A 117 -7.90 -4.23 -9.01
C TYR A 117 -7.72 -3.74 -7.58
N LEU A 118 -6.72 -4.29 -6.89
CA LEU A 118 -6.22 -3.72 -5.64
C LEU A 118 -4.95 -2.93 -5.97
N ILE A 119 -4.87 -1.68 -5.54
CA ILE A 119 -3.70 -0.83 -5.75
C ILE A 119 -3.23 -0.23 -4.43
N GLY A 120 -1.94 0.03 -4.26
CA GLY A 120 -1.43 0.70 -3.07
C GLY A 120 0.08 0.74 -2.98
N CYS A 121 0.61 1.59 -2.10
CA CYS A 121 2.03 1.65 -1.80
C CYS A 121 2.44 0.45 -0.93
N SER A 122 3.38 -0.33 -1.44
CA SER A 122 4.14 -1.31 -0.68
C SER A 122 5.52 -0.72 -0.38
N SER A 123 5.84 -0.55 0.89
CA SER A 123 6.95 0.30 1.30
C SER A 123 8.16 -0.50 1.78
N LEU A 124 9.35 0.04 1.55
CA LEU A 124 10.60 -0.31 2.18
C LEU A 124 10.88 0.69 3.30
N SER A 125 11.15 0.19 4.51
CA SER A 125 11.54 0.98 5.69
C SER A 125 12.98 1.49 5.56
N SER A 126 13.21 2.43 4.64
CA SER A 126 14.50 3.03 4.37
C SER A 126 14.36 4.43 3.79
N GLN A 127 15.43 5.20 3.89
CA GLN A 127 15.62 6.49 3.22
C GLN A 127 16.86 6.49 2.33
N ASP A 128 17.57 5.36 2.23
CA ASP A 128 18.68 5.18 1.30
C ASP A 128 18.12 4.81 -0.08
N GLU A 129 18.20 5.79 -0.99
CA GLU A 129 17.69 5.68 -2.33
C GLU A 129 18.43 4.62 -3.16
N ASN A 130 19.69 4.31 -2.83
CA ASN A 130 20.43 3.23 -3.49
C ASN A 130 19.85 1.86 -3.11
N GLU A 131 19.42 1.66 -1.86
CA GLU A 131 18.74 0.43 -1.44
C GLU A 131 17.39 0.26 -2.17
N GLY A 132 16.64 1.35 -2.30
CA GLY A 132 15.38 1.37 -3.05
C GLY A 132 15.56 0.96 -4.51
N ILE A 133 16.58 1.53 -5.18
CA ILE A 133 16.92 1.18 -6.57
C ILE A 133 17.40 -0.27 -6.68
N ALA A 134 18.25 -0.74 -5.76
CA ALA A 134 18.73 -2.12 -5.78
C ALA A 134 17.56 -3.12 -5.65
N LEU A 135 16.62 -2.86 -4.72
CA LEU A 135 15.40 -3.66 -4.57
C LEU A 135 14.55 -3.60 -5.84
N TYR A 136 14.33 -2.42 -6.39
CA TYR A 136 13.57 -2.21 -7.63
C TYR A 136 14.09 -3.04 -8.79
N GLU A 137 15.40 -2.99 -9.07
CA GLU A 137 16.01 -3.76 -10.15
C GLU A 137 15.90 -5.28 -9.89
N SER A 138 15.98 -5.72 -8.63
CA SER A 138 15.78 -7.14 -8.28
C SER A 138 14.35 -7.64 -8.55
N LEU A 139 13.36 -6.75 -8.48
CA LEU A 139 11.95 -7.07 -8.72
C LEU A 139 11.54 -6.93 -10.19
N ARG A 140 12.31 -6.16 -10.97
CA ARG A 140 11.95 -5.70 -12.31
C ARG A 140 11.60 -6.81 -13.29
N GLU A 141 12.42 -7.85 -13.33
CA GLU A 141 12.26 -8.95 -14.29
C GLU A 141 11.04 -9.84 -13.99
N LYS A 142 10.70 -10.00 -12.71
CA LYS A 142 9.71 -10.99 -12.28
C LYS A 142 8.35 -10.40 -11.94
N TYR A 143 8.32 -9.18 -11.40
CA TYR A 143 7.13 -8.64 -10.75
C TYR A 143 6.56 -7.41 -11.43
N PHE A 144 6.91 -7.10 -12.68
CA PHE A 144 6.35 -5.92 -13.35
C PHE A 144 4.96 -6.14 -13.93
N VAL A 145 4.18 -5.07 -13.90
CA VAL A 145 2.94 -4.96 -14.67
C VAL A 145 3.21 -4.84 -16.17
N ALA A 146 2.17 -5.10 -16.97
CA ALA A 146 2.18 -4.84 -18.41
C ALA A 146 2.50 -3.36 -18.71
N PRO A 147 3.14 -3.05 -19.87
CA PRO A 147 3.56 -1.69 -20.20
C PRO A 147 2.47 -0.60 -20.06
N SER A 148 1.22 -0.92 -20.38
CA SER A 148 0.08 0.01 -20.30
C SER A 148 -0.30 0.43 -18.87
N LEU A 149 0.14 -0.32 -17.86
CA LEU A 149 -0.13 -0.06 -16.44
C LEU A 149 1.09 0.49 -15.71
N ARG A 150 2.15 0.87 -16.46
CA ARG A 150 3.35 1.42 -15.85
C ARG A 150 3.20 2.90 -15.56
N THR A 151 3.71 3.32 -14.42
CA THR A 151 3.71 4.71 -13.96
C THR A 151 5.12 5.18 -13.59
N LEU A 152 5.25 6.48 -13.35
CA LEU A 152 6.43 7.13 -12.80
C LEU A 152 6.06 7.89 -11.53
N PRO A 153 7.00 8.06 -10.59
CA PRO A 153 6.82 8.99 -9.49
C PRO A 153 6.63 10.42 -10.01
N VAL A 154 5.79 11.19 -9.30
CA VAL A 154 5.59 12.61 -9.57
C VAL A 154 6.85 13.42 -9.26
N GLU A 155 6.91 14.65 -9.78
CA GLU A 155 8.04 15.55 -9.53
C GLU A 155 8.23 15.78 -8.01
N GLY A 156 9.49 15.84 -7.57
CA GLY A 156 9.83 15.95 -6.14
C GLY A 156 9.75 14.65 -5.33
N ARG A 157 9.13 13.59 -5.86
CA ARG A 157 9.07 12.25 -5.21
C ARG A 157 10.01 11.23 -5.83
N ARG A 158 10.65 11.55 -6.95
CA ARG A 158 11.62 10.69 -7.64
C ARG A 158 12.89 10.52 -6.83
N CYS A 159 13.36 9.27 -6.70
CA CYS A 159 14.68 9.01 -6.17
C CYS A 159 15.80 9.49 -7.12
N LYS A 160 16.83 10.06 -6.53
CA LYS A 160 18.10 10.54 -7.06
C LYS A 160 19.23 9.76 -6.34
N PRO A 161 19.42 8.48 -6.66
CA PRO A 161 20.50 7.68 -6.06
C PRO A 161 21.86 8.30 -6.36
N SER A 162 22.82 8.14 -5.46
CA SER A 162 24.20 8.60 -5.67
C SER A 162 24.95 7.78 -6.73
N GLY A 163 24.39 6.64 -7.13
CA GLY A 163 25.03 5.67 -8.03
C GLY A 163 25.96 4.71 -7.28
N ALA A 164 25.99 4.78 -5.94
CA ALA A 164 26.70 3.80 -5.13
C ALA A 164 26.06 2.42 -5.28
N GLN A 165 26.89 1.39 -5.37
CA GLN A 165 26.40 0.02 -5.46
C GLN A 165 25.86 -0.43 -4.10
N ALA A 166 24.56 -0.70 -4.03
CA ALA A 166 23.91 -1.30 -2.88
C ALA A 166 23.51 -2.75 -3.18
N GLN A 167 23.59 -3.63 -2.18
CA GLN A 167 22.99 -4.96 -2.30
C GLN A 167 21.47 -4.83 -2.15
N PRO A 168 20.67 -5.56 -2.95
CA PRO A 168 19.22 -5.49 -2.85
C PRO A 168 18.79 -6.00 -1.47
N PRO A 169 18.13 -5.18 -0.63
CA PRO A 169 17.56 -5.66 0.61
C PRO A 169 16.44 -6.67 0.32
N ARG A 170 16.09 -7.49 1.32
CA ARG A 170 14.88 -8.30 1.21
C ARG A 170 13.65 -7.39 1.33
N PRO A 171 12.59 -7.60 0.54
CA PRO A 171 11.33 -6.90 0.76
C PRO A 171 10.84 -7.12 2.19
N PRO A 172 10.27 -6.10 2.85
CA PRO A 172 9.57 -6.29 4.12
C PRO A 172 8.53 -7.41 4.03
N ARG A 173 8.31 -8.13 5.13
CA ARG A 173 7.49 -9.37 5.14
C ARG A 173 6.12 -9.18 4.50
N LEU A 174 5.46 -8.05 4.77
CA LEU A 174 4.14 -7.75 4.23
C LEU A 174 4.18 -7.44 2.73
N PHE A 175 5.19 -6.70 2.27
CA PHE A 175 5.43 -6.49 0.84
C PHE A 175 5.68 -7.82 0.12
N GLN A 176 6.54 -8.68 0.67
CA GLN A 176 6.75 -10.03 0.12
C GLN A 176 5.45 -10.83 0.06
N ALA A 177 4.61 -10.76 1.10
CA ALA A 177 3.32 -11.44 1.13
C ALA A 177 2.39 -10.95 0.01
N TYR A 178 2.42 -9.66 -0.35
CA TYR A 178 1.69 -9.14 -1.50
C TYR A 178 2.20 -9.71 -2.83
N LEU A 179 3.52 -9.78 -3.01
CA LEU A 179 4.12 -10.39 -4.21
C LEU A 179 3.72 -11.87 -4.34
N ASP A 180 3.68 -12.60 -3.23
CA ASP A 180 3.29 -14.01 -3.18
C ASP A 180 1.82 -14.25 -3.59
N ILE A 181 0.95 -13.26 -3.42
CA ILE A 181 -0.46 -13.31 -3.87
C ILE A 181 -0.68 -12.67 -5.24
N SER A 182 0.39 -12.49 -6.02
CA SER A 182 0.39 -11.96 -7.38
C SER A 182 0.36 -10.43 -7.51
N ALA A 183 0.76 -9.68 -6.47
CA ALA A 183 1.05 -8.26 -6.67
C ALA A 183 2.18 -8.05 -7.67
N ARG A 184 2.10 -6.95 -8.40
CA ARG A 184 3.07 -6.52 -9.39
C ARG A 184 3.42 -5.06 -9.15
N VAL A 185 4.68 -4.71 -9.36
CA VAL A 185 5.22 -3.35 -9.24
C VAL A 185 4.86 -2.56 -10.50
N CYS A 186 4.32 -1.37 -10.30
CA CYS A 186 3.82 -0.52 -11.37
C CYS A 186 4.89 0.37 -12.03
N GLY A 187 6.10 0.44 -11.49
CA GLY A 187 7.15 1.28 -12.04
C GLY A 187 8.20 1.65 -11.00
N PRO A 188 9.06 2.64 -11.32
CA PRO A 188 10.05 3.16 -10.39
C PRO A 188 9.43 3.62 -9.08
N LEU A 189 10.19 3.47 -7.99
CA LEU A 189 9.82 3.81 -6.62
C LEU A 189 9.81 5.32 -6.35
N ALA A 190 9.05 5.72 -5.33
CA ALA A 190 8.94 7.09 -4.84
C ALA A 190 9.53 7.20 -3.43
N ILE A 191 10.16 8.33 -3.10
CA ILE A 191 10.61 8.58 -1.73
C ILE A 191 9.54 9.29 -0.91
N ASP A 192 9.22 8.72 0.24
CA ASP A 192 8.36 9.32 1.24
C ASP A 192 9.20 9.80 2.43
N ARG A 193 9.46 11.11 2.47
CA ARG A 193 10.18 11.74 3.58
C ARG A 193 9.33 11.90 4.82
N GLU A 194 8.01 11.93 4.67
CA GLU A 194 7.08 12.15 5.77
C GLU A 194 6.90 10.86 6.57
N PHE A 195 6.67 9.74 5.87
CA PHE A 195 6.55 8.42 6.50
C PHE A 195 7.89 7.70 6.69
N LYS A 196 8.98 8.28 6.18
CA LYS A 196 10.36 7.76 6.27
C LYS A 196 10.54 6.43 5.54
N THR A 197 9.86 6.27 4.41
CA THR A 197 9.88 5.06 3.56
C THR A 197 10.30 5.34 2.11
N ILE A 198 10.58 4.26 1.39
CA ILE A 198 10.62 4.23 -0.07
C ILE A 198 9.44 3.38 -0.56
N ASP A 199 8.56 4.00 -1.33
CA ASP A 199 7.28 3.42 -1.72
C ASP A 199 7.34 2.81 -3.13
N PHE A 200 6.76 1.63 -3.27
CA PHE A 200 6.53 0.96 -4.54
C PHE A 200 5.04 0.89 -4.79
N LEU A 201 4.55 1.52 -5.86
CA LEU A 201 3.16 1.32 -6.24
C LEU A 201 2.98 -0.11 -6.74
N THR A 202 2.05 -0.82 -6.12
CA THR A 202 1.76 -2.22 -6.43
C THR A 202 0.31 -2.41 -6.83
N LEU A 203 0.09 -3.37 -7.74
CA LEU A 203 -1.22 -3.70 -8.30
C LEU A 203 -1.46 -5.22 -8.23
N VAL A 204 -2.67 -5.62 -7.84
CA VAL A 204 -3.16 -7.01 -7.93
C VAL A 204 -4.41 -7.01 -8.81
N ASP A 205 -4.43 -7.86 -9.85
CA ASP A 205 -5.65 -8.16 -10.61
C ASP A 205 -6.34 -9.39 -9.99
N LEU A 206 -7.49 -9.17 -9.35
CA LEU A 206 -8.26 -10.22 -8.68
C LEU A 206 -8.80 -11.29 -9.65
N GLN A 207 -8.91 -10.98 -10.94
CA GLN A 207 -9.34 -11.95 -11.97
C GLN A 207 -8.19 -12.79 -12.52
N ALA A 208 -6.94 -12.33 -12.35
CA ALA A 208 -5.74 -13.04 -12.81
C ALA A 208 -5.01 -13.80 -11.70
N LEU A 209 -5.65 -13.99 -10.53
CA LEU A 209 -5.05 -14.70 -9.42
C LEU A 209 -4.79 -16.18 -9.75
N PRO A 210 -3.62 -16.73 -9.38
CA PRO A 210 -3.37 -18.17 -9.50
C PRO A 210 -4.40 -18.98 -8.72
N ASP A 211 -4.79 -20.16 -9.23
CA ASP A 211 -5.81 -21.02 -8.62
C ASP A 211 -5.60 -21.30 -7.15
N ARG A 212 -4.34 -21.53 -6.75
CA ARG A 212 -3.96 -21.76 -5.35
C ARG A 212 -4.29 -20.56 -4.47
N VAL A 213 -4.07 -19.35 -4.97
CA VAL A 213 -4.35 -18.08 -4.26
C VAL A 213 -5.86 -17.85 -4.24
N ARG A 214 -6.53 -18.03 -5.38
CA ARG A 214 -7.99 -17.89 -5.51
C ARG A 214 -8.73 -18.79 -4.53
N LYS A 215 -8.45 -20.10 -4.48
CA LYS A 215 -9.06 -21.06 -3.53
C LYS A 215 -8.84 -20.70 -2.06
N ARG A 216 -7.82 -19.89 -1.76
CA ARG A 216 -7.50 -19.49 -0.38
C ARG A 216 -8.35 -18.30 0.07
N PHE A 217 -8.75 -17.40 -0.84
CA PHE A 217 -9.37 -16.12 -0.50
C PHE A 217 -10.79 -15.91 -1.05
N PHE A 218 -11.19 -16.66 -2.08
CA PHE A 218 -12.53 -16.69 -2.67
C PHE A 218 -13.27 -17.96 -2.25
#